data_AF-A0A060BRS6-F1
#
_entry.id   AF-A0A060BRS6-F1
#
_cell.length_a   1.000
_cell.length_b   1.000
_cell.length_c   1.000
_cell.angle_alpha   90.00
_cell.angle_beta   90.00
_cell.angle_gamma   90.00
#
_symmetry.space_group_name_H-M   'P 1'
#
loop_
_entity.id
_entity.type
_entity.pdbx_description
1 polymer ?
#
loop_
_entity_poly.entity_id
_entity_poly.type
_entity_poly.pdbx_seq_one_letter_code
_entity_poly.pdbx_strand_id
1 'polypeptide(L)'
;GARGMMQIMPSTAAYILGDPSLRGRRVTRLNDPAFSMEVAQRYLHHLVERDAVDGDLIRVLAAYNNGPGNLARWAPAAAHRNDPFLFIESIPVSETRTYVQAGADLFLDLCQQAGPAGAE
;
A
#
# COMPACT_ATOMS: atom_id res chain seq x y z
N GLY A 1 10.30 8.44 -10.39
CA GLY A 1 8.92 8.64 -9.91
C GLY A 1 8.09 7.43 -10.28
N ALA A 2 6.94 7.33 -9.62
CA ALA A 2 5.91 6.33 -9.88
C ALA A 2 5.42 6.38 -11.34
N ARG A 3 4.91 5.25 -11.84
CA ARG A 3 4.45 5.07 -13.22
C ARG A 3 3.14 4.29 -13.27
N GLY A 4 2.36 4.56 -14.31
CA GLY A 4 1.14 3.81 -14.60
C GLY A 4 -0.06 4.15 -13.72
N MET A 5 -1.14 3.41 -13.96
CA MET A 5 -2.40 3.55 -13.24
C MET A 5 -2.22 3.34 -11.74
N MET A 6 -1.44 2.33 -11.34
CA MET A 6 -1.24 1.98 -9.93
C MET A 6 -0.06 2.72 -9.27
N GLN A 7 0.53 3.70 -9.96
CA GLN A 7 1.63 4.53 -9.48
C GLN A 7 2.80 3.71 -8.88
N ILE A 8 3.25 2.68 -9.59
CA ILE A 8 4.32 1.80 -9.13
C ILE A 8 5.70 2.40 -9.43
N MET A 9 6.61 2.31 -8.46
CA MET A 9 8.02 2.66 -8.66
C MET A 9 8.72 1.60 -9.52
N PRO A 10 9.52 1.98 -10.55
CA PRO A 10 10.26 1.02 -11.37
C PRO A 10 11.16 0.07 -10.57
N SER A 11 11.78 0.57 -9.49
CA SER A 11 12.55 -0.26 -8.55
C SER A 11 11.72 -1.31 -7.84
N THR A 12 10.49 -0.98 -7.44
CA THR A 12 9.53 -1.92 -6.83
C THR A 12 9.11 -2.98 -7.83
N ALA A 13 8.76 -2.57 -9.06
CA ALA A 13 8.41 -3.52 -10.13
C ALA A 13 9.55 -4.51 -10.42
N ALA A 14 10.78 -4.00 -10.53
CA ALA A 14 11.96 -4.84 -10.75
C ALA A 14 12.22 -5.82 -9.60
N TYR A 15 11.97 -5.40 -8.36
CA TYR A 15 12.12 -6.26 -7.19
C TYR A 15 11.05 -7.36 -7.17
N ILE A 16 9.77 -6.98 -7.30
CA ILE A 16 8.64 -7.91 -7.22
C ILE A 16 8.63 -8.92 -8.37
N LEU A 17 9.07 -8.51 -9.56
CA LEU A 17 9.14 -9.39 -10.73
C LEU A 17 10.49 -10.10 -10.87
N GLY A 18 11.49 -9.78 -10.05
CA GLY A 18 12.85 -10.30 -10.21
C GLY A 18 13.50 -9.93 -11.55
N ASP A 19 13.06 -8.82 -12.16
CA ASP A 19 13.48 -8.38 -13.50
C ASP A 19 14.27 -7.05 -13.42
N PRO A 20 15.61 -7.10 -13.48
CA PRO A 20 16.45 -5.90 -13.42
C PRO A 20 16.22 -4.91 -14.56
N SER A 21 15.68 -5.36 -15.71
CA SER A 21 15.42 -4.48 -16.86
C SER A 21 14.38 -3.40 -16.52
N LEU A 22 13.56 -3.64 -15.50
CA LEU A 22 12.54 -2.71 -15.02
C LEU A 22 13.08 -1.63 -14.07
N ARG A 23 14.37 -1.58 -13.74
CA ARG A 23 14.94 -0.55 -12.85
C ARG A 23 15.10 0.83 -13.52
N GLY A 24 14.96 0.90 -14.85
CA GLY A 24 15.24 2.10 -15.63
C GLY A 24 14.17 3.19 -15.57
N ARG A 25 14.58 4.46 -15.78
CA ARG A 25 13.64 5.60 -15.91
C ARG A 25 12.74 5.52 -17.15
N ARG A 26 13.12 4.73 -18.16
CA ARG A 26 12.40 4.58 -19.44
C ARG A 26 11.45 3.38 -19.49
N VAL A 27 11.10 2.79 -18.34
CA VAL A 27 10.17 1.67 -18.31
C VAL A 27 8.76 2.17 -18.64
N THR A 28 8.40 2.05 -19.92
CA THR A 28 7.09 2.40 -20.46
C THR A 28 6.06 1.31 -20.22
N ARG A 29 6.50 0.06 -19.99
CA ARG A 29 5.62 -1.10 -19.77
C ARG A 29 4.68 -0.88 -18.58
N LEU A 30 5.13 -0.18 -17.54
CA LEU A 30 4.28 0.19 -16.39
C LEU A 30 3.12 1.13 -16.75
N ASN A 31 3.14 1.79 -17.91
CA ASN A 31 2.03 2.62 -18.36
C ASN A 31 0.90 1.79 -18.98
N ASP A 32 1.14 0.52 -19.31
CA ASP A 32 0.07 -0.41 -19.68
C ASP A 32 -0.78 -0.71 -18.44
N PRO A 33 -2.11 -0.44 -18.46
CA PRO A 33 -2.95 -0.62 -17.28
C PRO A 33 -2.99 -2.06 -16.75
N ALA A 34 -3.03 -3.05 -17.65
CA ALA A 34 -3.09 -4.46 -17.26
C ALA A 34 -1.80 -4.88 -16.55
N PHE A 35 -0.64 -4.52 -17.12
CA PHE A 35 0.65 -4.77 -16.49
C PHE A 35 0.83 -3.99 -15.17
N SER A 36 0.36 -2.73 -15.11
CA SER A 36 0.39 -1.92 -13.89
C SER A 36 -0.40 -2.58 -12.76
N MET A 37 -1.59 -3.11 -13.05
CA MET A 37 -2.44 -3.83 -12.11
C MET A 37 -1.82 -5.16 -11.68
N GLU A 38 -1.26 -5.94 -12.60
CA GLU A 38 -0.59 -7.21 -12.28
C GLU A 38 0.55 -7.00 -11.27
N VAL A 39 1.41 -6.00 -11.53
CA VAL A 39 2.53 -5.67 -10.65
C VAL A 39 2.01 -5.19 -9.28
N ALA A 40 0.99 -4.35 -9.27
CA ALA A 40 0.40 -3.84 -8.04
C ALA A 40 -0.22 -4.95 -7.19
N GLN A 41 -0.93 -5.90 -7.80
CA GLN A 41 -1.50 -7.05 -7.10
C GLN A 41 -0.39 -7.87 -6.42
N ARG A 42 0.68 -8.20 -7.16
CA ARG A 42 1.83 -8.92 -6.58
C ARG A 42 2.50 -8.12 -5.46
N TYR A 43 2.61 -6.81 -5.62
CA TYR A 43 3.17 -5.95 -4.58
C TYR A 43 2.28 -5.92 -3.32
N LEU A 44 0.96 -5.85 -3.47
CA LEU A 44 0.03 -5.92 -2.34
C LEU A 44 0.13 -7.25 -1.59
N HIS A 45 0.16 -8.39 -2.30
CA HIS A 45 0.40 -9.69 -1.68
C HIS A 45 1.71 -9.71 -0.89
N HIS A 46 2.78 -9.21 -1.49
CA HIS A 46 4.07 -9.09 -0.82
C HIS A 46 4.05 -8.21 0.44
N LEU A 47 3.22 -7.16 0.46
CA LEU A 47 3.07 -6.29 1.64
C LEU A 47 2.26 -6.94 2.75
N VAL A 48 1.15 -7.62 2.41
CA VAL A 48 0.29 -8.31 3.39
C VAL A 48 1.05 -9.39 4.16
N GLU A 49 2.03 -10.03 3.52
CA GLU A 49 2.91 -11.04 4.15
C GLU A 49 3.95 -10.45 5.12
N ARG A 50 4.04 -9.12 5.25
CA ARG A 50 5.01 -8.50 6.18
C ARG A 50 4.47 -8.48 7.60
N ASP A 51 5.28 -8.93 8.56
CA ASP A 51 4.94 -8.90 9.99
C ASP A 51 4.52 -7.51 10.49
N ALA A 52 5.13 -6.45 9.94
CA ALA A 52 4.77 -5.08 10.32
C ALA A 52 3.35 -4.68 9.89
N VAL A 53 2.78 -5.36 8.89
CA VAL A 53 1.44 -5.15 8.35
C VAL A 53 0.40 -5.98 9.10
N ASP A 54 0.68 -7.26 9.38
CA ASP A 54 -0.20 -8.14 10.17
C ASP A 54 -1.67 -8.18 9.69
N GLY A 55 -1.88 -8.17 8.37
CA GLY A 55 -3.21 -8.16 7.76
C GLY A 55 -4.02 -6.85 7.93
N ASP A 56 -3.45 -5.82 8.55
CA ASP A 56 -4.13 -4.54 8.79
C ASP A 56 -4.13 -3.65 7.54
N LEU A 57 -5.32 -3.26 7.08
CA LEU A 57 -5.51 -2.43 5.89
C LEU A 57 -4.79 -1.07 5.98
N ILE A 58 -4.85 -0.42 7.13
CA ILE A 58 -4.24 0.90 7.36
C ILE A 58 -2.72 0.79 7.21
N ARG A 59 -2.14 -0.30 7.71
CA ARG A 59 -0.71 -0.59 7.57
C ARG A 59 -0.33 -0.97 6.15
N VAL A 60 -1.16 -1.73 5.43
CA VAL A 60 -0.97 -2.00 3.99
C VAL A 60 -0.91 -0.70 3.21
N LEU A 61 -1.87 0.22 3.42
CA LEU A 61 -1.92 1.51 2.73
C LEU A 61 -0.67 2.35 3.01
N ALA A 62 -0.21 2.38 4.26
CA ALA A 62 1.01 3.09 4.65
C ALA A 62 2.26 2.50 3.98
N ALA A 63 2.39 1.17 3.96
CA ALA A 63 3.51 0.49 3.30
C ALA A 63 3.46 0.60 1.77
N TYR A 64 2.27 0.65 1.17
CA TYR A 64 2.13 0.84 -0.26
C TYR A 64 2.62 2.23 -0.68
N ASN A 65 2.22 3.26 0.07
CA ASN A 65 2.58 4.65 -0.23
C ASN A 65 4.05 4.95 0.07
N ASN A 66 4.57 4.54 1.24
CA ASN A 66 5.89 4.96 1.70
C ASN A 66 6.89 3.81 1.93
N GLY A 67 6.53 2.58 1.56
CA GLY A 67 7.39 1.40 1.60
C GLY A 67 7.37 0.66 2.95
N PRO A 68 7.54 -0.68 2.94
CA PRO A 68 7.47 -1.51 4.14
C PRO A 68 8.60 -1.24 5.14
N GLY A 69 9.76 -0.77 4.66
CA GLY A 69 10.88 -0.39 5.55
C GLY A 69 10.57 0.82 6.42
N ASN A 70 9.80 1.79 5.91
CA ASN A 70 9.35 2.93 6.71
C ASN A 70 8.24 2.52 7.67
N LEU A 71 7.28 1.72 7.21
CA LEU A 71 6.24 1.13 8.08
C LEU A 71 6.88 0.42 9.29
N ALA A 72 7.89 -0.42 9.08
CA ALA A 72 8.55 -1.15 10.16
C ALA A 72 9.17 -0.23 11.24
N ARG A 73 9.55 1.01 10.88
CA ARG A 73 10.06 2.01 11.83
C ARG A 73 8.95 2.70 12.61
N TRP A 74 7.75 2.80 12.04
CA TRP A 74 6.61 3.50 12.64
C TRP A 74 5.70 2.56 13.43
N ALA A 75 5.59 1.30 13.01
CA ALA A 75 4.75 0.28 13.64
C ALA A 75 4.91 0.16 15.17
N PRO A 76 6.13 0.28 15.75
CA PRO A 76 6.28 0.23 17.21
C PRO A 76 5.59 1.39 17.95
N ALA A 77 5.43 2.56 17.32
CA ALA A 77 4.77 3.71 17.94
C ALA A 77 3.26 3.44 18.18
N ALA A 78 2.65 2.57 17.37
CA ALA A 78 1.26 2.15 17.51
C ALA A 78 1.06 0.83 18.26
N ALA A 79 2.14 0.17 18.68
CA ALA A 79 2.05 -1.03 19.52
C ALA A 79 1.39 -0.72 20.89
N HIS A 80 1.32 0.55 21.27
CA HIS A 80 0.55 0.98 22.42
C HIS A 80 -0.95 0.96 22.07
N ARG A 81 -1.66 -0.06 22.59
CA ARG A 81 -3.13 -0.22 22.56
C ARG A 81 -3.77 -0.60 21.21
N ASN A 82 -2.99 -0.88 20.17
CA ASN A 82 -3.51 -1.24 18.85
C ASN A 82 -4.53 -0.22 18.32
N ASP A 83 -4.23 1.07 18.53
CA ASP A 83 -5.09 2.18 18.14
C ASP A 83 -4.75 2.63 16.71
N PRO A 84 -5.67 2.46 15.73
CA PRO A 84 -5.43 2.84 14.34
C PRO A 84 -5.30 4.35 14.14
N PHE A 85 -5.98 5.17 14.93
CA PHE A 85 -5.87 6.64 14.82
C PHE A 85 -4.54 7.12 15.34
N LEU A 86 -4.09 6.57 16.48
CA LEU A 86 -2.76 6.86 17.01
C LEU A 86 -1.67 6.45 16.01
N PHE A 87 -1.82 5.30 15.34
CA PHE A 87 -0.91 4.90 14.27
C PHE A 87 -0.86 5.93 13.14
N ILE A 88 -2.02 6.33 12.60
CA ILE A 88 -2.08 7.30 11.51
C ILE A 88 -1.39 8.61 11.90
N GLU A 89 -1.69 9.16 13.08
CA GLU A 89 -1.08 10.41 13.55
C GLU A 89 0.43 10.28 13.82
N SER A 90 0.91 9.08 14.17
CA SER A 90 2.34 8.82 14.37
C SER A 90 3.17 8.80 13.07
N ILE A 91 2.53 8.64 11.91
CA ILE A 91 3.23 8.64 10.62
C ILE A 91 3.84 10.04 10.40
N PRO A 92 5.18 10.16 10.25
CA PRO A 92 5.85 11.46 10.18
C PRO A 92 5.66 12.17 8.83
N VAL A 93 5.20 11.46 7.80
CA VAL A 93 5.01 11.99 6.45
C VAL A 93 3.54 12.39 6.29
N SER A 94 3.28 13.68 6.18
CA SER A 94 1.91 14.22 6.06
C SER A 94 1.18 13.68 4.83
N GLU A 95 1.86 13.57 3.69
CA GLU A 95 1.30 12.99 2.47
C GLU A 95 0.82 11.55 2.69
N THR A 96 1.62 10.74 3.40
CA THR A 96 1.24 9.36 3.74
C THR A 96 0.05 9.31 4.69
N ARG A 97 -0.05 10.23 5.67
CA ARG A 97 -1.24 10.33 6.53
C ARG A 97 -2.50 10.57 5.72
N THR A 98 -2.47 11.58 4.85
CA THR A 98 -3.61 11.92 3.98
C THR A 98 -3.96 10.76 3.05
N TYR A 99 -2.96 10.07 2.48
CA TYR A 99 -3.18 8.91 1.62
C TYR A 99 -3.89 7.77 2.37
N VAL A 100 -3.43 7.45 3.59
CA VAL A 100 -4.00 6.38 4.41
C VAL A 100 -5.42 6.72 4.85
N GLN A 101 -5.66 7.97 5.27
CA GLN A 101 -7.01 8.45 5.63
C GLN A 101 -7.97 8.33 4.44
N ALA A 102 -7.59 8.85 3.27
CA ALA A 102 -8.43 8.77 2.06
C ALA A 102 -8.71 7.31 1.64
N GLY A 103 -7.73 6.42 1.76
CA GLY A 103 -7.91 5.00 1.46
C GLY A 103 -8.84 4.29 2.45
N ALA A 104 -8.74 4.63 3.74
CA ALA A 104 -9.63 4.09 4.78
C ALA A 104 -11.07 4.60 4.60
N ASP A 105 -11.25 5.89 4.33
CA ASP A 105 -12.56 6.48 4.06
C ASP A 105 -13.23 5.83 2.83
N LEU A 106 -12.48 5.70 1.72
CA LEU A 106 -12.97 5.02 0.52
C LEU A 106 -13.38 3.57 0.81
N PHE A 107 -12.61 2.85 1.63
CA PHE A 107 -12.94 1.47 1.99
C PHE A 107 -14.24 1.39 2.78
N LEU A 108 -14.46 2.31 3.73
CA LEU A 108 -15.70 2.39 4.49
C LEU A 108 -16.89 2.70 3.59
N ASP A 109 -16.75 3.64 2.66
CA ASP A 109 -17.78 3.99 1.68
C ASP A 109 -18.14 2.79 0.79
N LEU A 110 -17.15 2.02 0.35
CA LEU A 110 -17.37 0.81 -0.44
C LEU A 110 -18.08 -0.27 0.37
N CYS A 111 -17.71 -0.45 1.64
CA CYS A 111 -18.38 -1.40 2.53
C CYS A 111 -19.85 -1.02 2.77
N GLN A 112 -20.17 0.27 2.85
CA GLN A 112 -21.55 0.75 2.98
C GLN A 112 -22.37 0.51 1.69
N GLN A 113 -21.74 0.71 0.52
CA GLN A 113 -22.38 0.48 -0.78
C GLN A 113 -22.60 -1.00 -1.10
N ALA A 114 -21.70 -1.87 -0.66
CA ALA A 114 -21.79 -3.31 -0.88
C ALA A 114 -22.95 -3.97 -0.12
N GLY A 115 -23.59 -3.27 0.83
CA GLY A 115 -24.59 -3.84 1.74
C GLY A 115 -23.96 -4.83 2.73
N PRO A 116 -24.72 -5.35 3.72
CA PRO A 116 -24.20 -6.37 4.62
C PRO A 116 -23.82 -7.61 3.79
N ALA A 117 -22.53 -7.92 3.77
CA ALA A 117 -22.03 -9.17 3.20
C ALA A 117 -22.63 -10.34 3.99
N GLY A 118 -23.65 -10.99 3.42
CA GLY A 118 -24.12 -12.33 3.78
C GLY A 118 -24.25 -12.62 5.28
N ALA A 119 -25.34 -12.17 5.90
CA ALA A 119 -25.95 -12.91 6.98
C ALA A 119 -26.92 -13.94 6.36
N GLU A 120 -26.38 -15.00 5.76
CA GLU A 120 -27.07 -16.26 5.46
C GLU A 120 -26.19 -17.43 5.91
#